data_AF-A0A6M8FJ65-F1
#
_entry.id   AF-A0A6M8FJ65-F1
#
_cell.length_a   1.000
_cell.length_b   1.000
_cell.length_c   1.000
_cell.angle_alpha   90.00
_cell.angle_beta   90.00
_cell.angle_gamma   90.00
#
_symmetry.space_group_name_H-M   'P 1'
#
loop_
_entity.id
_entity.type
_entity.pdbx_description
1 polymer ?
#
loop_
_entity_poly.entity_id
_entity_poly.type
_entity_poly.pdbx_seq_one_letter_code
_entity_poly.pdbx_strand_id
1 'polypeptide(L)'
;MNALKPLVAGLLLAASCIASAETRLILKSDAGDYIGQGQNYLYTDANATFRYSKNYDNGISLAVTTPDTWWYLDLAASANATLQPGTYEGAMRFPFQTADKPGLSFSGDGRGCNSLTGRFDIFEVTYGSDGVVTALNASFEQHCEGNAPALRGQLSYNLETPLGVTTSGVAVKTYTCLNRTSGQSLIRRSSAALFDCKQAGLQVNPGDQVSVTVNGNAE
;
A
#
# COMPACT_ATOMS: atom_id res chain seq x y z
N MET A 1 -41.25 -48.57 22.07
CA MET A 1 -40.16 -48.43 21.08
C MET A 1 -39.91 -46.95 20.86
N ASN A 2 -39.06 -46.31 21.66
CA ASN A 2 -38.67 -44.91 21.46
C ASN A 2 -37.18 -44.89 21.10
N ALA A 3 -36.88 -44.58 19.84
CA ALA A 3 -35.51 -44.44 19.36
C ALA A 3 -34.96 -43.06 19.75
N LEU A 4 -33.89 -43.03 20.54
CA LEU A 4 -33.08 -41.83 20.74
C LEU A 4 -32.35 -41.50 19.42
N LYS A 5 -32.47 -40.25 18.95
CA LYS A 5 -31.60 -39.69 17.91
C LYS A 5 -30.32 -39.15 18.57
N PRO A 6 -29.12 -39.45 18.05
CA PRO A 6 -27.89 -38.84 18.55
C PRO A 6 -27.79 -37.40 18.03
N LEU A 7 -27.51 -36.47 18.93
CA LEU A 7 -27.16 -35.09 18.58
C LEU A 7 -25.66 -35.06 18.29
N VAL A 8 -25.28 -34.95 17.01
CA VAL A 8 -23.88 -34.72 16.63
C VAL A 8 -23.61 -33.22 16.77
N ALA A 9 -22.88 -32.84 17.82
CA ALA A 9 -22.35 -31.49 17.97
C ALA A 9 -21.09 -31.36 17.11
N GLY A 10 -21.23 -30.83 15.90
CA GLY A 10 -20.09 -30.46 15.06
C GLY A 10 -19.46 -29.18 15.58
N LEU A 11 -18.24 -29.28 16.12
CA LEU A 11 -17.42 -28.12 16.48
C LEU A 11 -16.93 -27.45 15.19
N LEU A 12 -17.59 -26.36 14.76
CA LEU A 12 -17.05 -25.50 13.71
C LEU A 12 -15.87 -24.70 14.28
N LEU A 13 -14.64 -25.10 13.93
CA LEU A 13 -13.50 -24.19 14.04
C LEU A 13 -13.64 -23.12 12.94
N ALA A 14 -14.12 -21.94 13.31
CA ALA A 14 -14.00 -20.76 12.45
C ALA A 14 -12.53 -20.30 12.47
N ALA A 15 -11.76 -20.73 11.47
CA ALA A 15 -10.44 -20.17 11.21
C ALA A 15 -10.62 -18.72 10.73
N SER A 16 -10.35 -17.75 11.61
CA SER A 16 -10.32 -16.34 11.25
C SER A 16 -9.02 -16.07 10.47
N CYS A 17 -9.09 -16.10 9.15
CA CYS A 17 -8.07 -15.44 8.34
C CYS A 17 -8.40 -13.95 8.35
N ILE A 18 -7.72 -13.17 9.18
CA ILE A 18 -7.68 -11.72 8.97
C ILE A 18 -7.01 -11.55 7.61
N ALA A 19 -7.76 -11.15 6.59
CA ALA A 19 -7.17 -10.58 5.38
C ALA A 19 -6.55 -9.25 5.79
N SER A 20 -5.41 -9.33 6.49
CA SER A 20 -4.57 -8.18 6.73
C SER A 20 -4.10 -7.73 5.37
N ALA A 21 -4.24 -6.46 5.09
CA ALA A 21 -3.51 -5.83 4.02
C ALA A 21 -2.02 -6.20 4.20
N GLU A 22 -1.50 -7.11 3.37
CA GLU A 22 -0.11 -7.52 3.49
C GLU A 22 0.76 -6.32 3.14
N THR A 23 1.57 -5.88 4.10
CA THR A 23 2.62 -4.91 3.82
C THR A 23 3.65 -5.58 2.93
N ARG A 24 4.06 -4.89 1.86
CA ARG A 24 5.03 -5.39 0.90
C ARG A 24 5.99 -4.29 0.45
N LEU A 25 7.27 -4.61 0.44
CA LEU A 25 8.31 -3.84 -0.24
C LEU A 25 8.98 -4.72 -1.29
N ILE A 26 8.89 -4.30 -2.56
CA ILE A 26 9.64 -4.91 -3.67
C ILE A 26 10.75 -3.96 -4.04
N LEU A 27 11.97 -4.48 -4.19
CA LEU A 27 13.11 -3.73 -4.69
C LEU A 27 13.68 -4.39 -5.95
N LYS A 28 14.04 -3.57 -6.92
CA LYS A 28 14.76 -3.96 -8.13
C LYS A 28 15.96 -3.04 -8.30
N SER A 29 17.14 -3.63 -8.26
CA SER A 29 18.41 -2.94 -8.41
C SER A 29 19.03 -3.25 -9.77
N ASP A 30 19.42 -2.22 -10.50
CA ASP A 30 20.16 -2.39 -11.74
C ASP A 30 21.58 -2.90 -11.46
N ALA A 31 22.18 -3.61 -12.42
CA ALA A 31 23.58 -4.02 -12.30
C ALA A 31 24.48 -2.79 -12.14
N GLY A 32 25.28 -2.76 -11.08
CA GLY A 32 26.14 -1.62 -10.73
C GLY A 32 25.51 -0.59 -9.79
N ASP A 33 24.24 -0.73 -9.41
CA ASP A 33 23.66 0.08 -8.33
C ASP A 33 24.29 -0.32 -6.98
N TYR A 34 24.82 0.67 -6.27
CA TYR A 34 25.51 0.48 -5.00
C TYR A 34 24.57 0.03 -3.87
N ILE A 35 23.30 0.47 -3.90
CA ILE A 35 22.39 0.29 -2.77
C ILE A 35 21.74 -1.08 -2.78
N GLY A 36 21.31 -1.59 -3.93
CA GLY A 36 20.72 -2.92 -4.05
C GLY A 36 21.64 -3.97 -4.65
N GLN A 37 22.88 -3.61 -5.03
CA GLN A 37 23.93 -4.54 -5.50
C GLN A 37 23.49 -5.41 -6.70
N GLY A 38 22.63 -4.86 -7.56
CA GLY A 38 22.09 -5.57 -8.73
C GLY A 38 21.16 -6.74 -8.39
N GLN A 39 20.61 -6.78 -7.17
CA GLN A 39 19.69 -7.83 -6.72
C GLN A 39 18.24 -7.36 -6.69
N ASN A 40 17.34 -8.34 -6.63
CA ASN A 40 15.91 -8.12 -6.39
C ASN A 40 15.56 -8.59 -4.98
N TYR A 41 14.72 -7.84 -4.29
CA TYR A 41 14.29 -8.16 -2.93
C TYR A 41 12.77 -8.10 -2.80
N LEU A 42 12.21 -8.98 -1.96
CA LEU A 42 10.81 -9.00 -1.60
C LEU A 42 10.71 -9.16 -0.09
N TYR A 43 10.15 -8.13 0.54
CA TYR A 43 9.82 -8.14 1.96
C TYR A 43 8.32 -8.07 2.13
N THR A 44 7.79 -8.91 3.02
CA THR A 44 6.41 -8.87 3.45
C THR A 44 6.31 -9.07 4.95
N ASP A 45 5.12 -8.88 5.54
CA ASP A 45 4.89 -9.13 6.96
C ASP A 45 5.26 -10.57 7.39
N ALA A 46 5.34 -11.50 6.44
CA ALA A 46 5.76 -12.88 6.71
C ALA A 46 7.27 -13.04 6.95
N ASN A 47 8.11 -12.13 6.45
CA ASN A 47 9.57 -12.28 6.48
C ASN A 47 10.34 -11.05 6.98
N ALA A 48 9.67 -9.92 7.23
CA ALA A 48 10.28 -8.70 7.70
C ALA A 48 9.37 -7.97 8.69
N THR A 49 9.99 -7.15 9.54
CA THR A 49 9.27 -6.19 10.38
C THR A 49 9.32 -4.81 9.73
N PHE A 50 8.15 -4.19 9.59
CA PHE A 50 8.02 -2.82 9.09
C PHE A 50 7.68 -1.87 10.24
N ARG A 51 8.40 -0.75 10.34
CA ARG A 51 8.12 0.32 11.30
C ARG A 51 8.03 1.65 10.59
N TYR A 52 6.97 2.39 10.87
CA TYR A 52 6.66 3.66 10.23
C TYR A 52 6.65 4.78 11.26
N SER A 53 7.06 5.96 10.82
CA SER A 53 6.93 7.18 11.59
C SER A 53 6.81 8.37 10.67
N LYS A 54 6.27 9.46 11.19
CA LYS A 54 6.30 10.75 10.52
C LYS A 54 7.72 11.32 10.65
N ASN A 55 8.33 11.71 9.52
CA ASN A 55 9.63 12.38 9.54
C ASN A 55 9.46 13.88 9.86
N TYR A 56 10.57 14.58 10.12
CA TYR A 56 10.51 15.99 10.56
C TYR A 56 10.02 16.95 9.45
N ASP A 57 9.96 16.50 8.19
CA ASP A 57 9.56 17.29 7.01
C ASP A 57 8.15 16.90 6.52
N ASN A 58 7.28 16.50 7.46
CA ASN A 58 5.89 16.08 7.27
C ASN A 58 5.68 14.90 6.29
N GLY A 59 6.76 14.19 5.96
CA GLY A 59 6.77 12.97 5.18
C GLY A 59 6.75 11.71 6.04
N ILE A 60 7.25 10.61 5.47
CA ILE A 60 7.31 9.30 6.10
C ILE A 60 8.75 8.79 6.20
N SER A 61 9.09 8.20 7.34
CA SER A 61 10.24 7.32 7.51
C SER A 61 9.75 5.89 7.70
N LEU A 62 10.29 4.96 6.92
CA LEU A 62 10.05 3.52 7.03
C LEU A 62 11.37 2.82 7.37
N ALA A 63 11.34 1.93 8.35
CA ALA A 63 12.39 0.97 8.63
C ALA A 63 11.89 -0.45 8.32
N VAL A 64 12.65 -1.21 7.54
CA VAL A 64 12.39 -2.63 7.23
C VAL A 64 13.54 -3.44 7.79
N THR A 65 13.27 -4.40 8.66
CA THR A 65 14.31 -5.21 9.31
C THR A 65 14.00 -6.69 9.22
N THR A 66 15.02 -7.49 8.89
CA THR A 66 15.05 -8.95 9.08
C THR A 66 16.19 -9.28 10.05
N PRO A 67 16.43 -10.56 10.40
CA PRO A 67 17.62 -10.94 11.17
C PRO A 67 18.96 -10.59 10.49
N ASP A 68 18.99 -10.55 9.15
CA ASP A 68 20.22 -10.47 8.37
C ASP A 68 20.43 -9.12 7.66
N THR A 69 19.38 -8.31 7.51
CA THR A 69 19.43 -7.06 6.76
C THR A 69 18.51 -5.99 7.33
N TRP A 70 18.81 -4.74 7.01
CA TRP A 70 17.95 -3.61 7.28
C TRP A 70 17.92 -2.61 6.14
N TRP A 71 16.77 -1.95 5.98
CA TRP A 71 16.54 -0.87 5.03
C TRP A 71 15.85 0.31 5.71
N TYR A 72 16.15 1.52 5.23
CA TYR A 72 15.44 2.74 5.57
C TYR A 72 14.99 3.45 4.29
N LEU A 73 13.74 3.91 4.30
CA LEU A 73 13.16 4.78 3.28
C LEU A 73 12.69 6.07 3.94
N ASP A 74 13.08 7.20 3.37
CA ASP A 74 12.50 8.50 3.66
C ASP A 74 11.90 9.09 2.39
N LEU A 75 10.65 9.58 2.50
CA LEU A 75 9.97 10.36 1.47
C LEU A 75 9.44 11.65 2.10
N ALA A 76 9.63 12.78 1.42
CA ALA A 76 9.10 14.07 1.83
C ALA A 76 8.65 14.88 0.61
N ALA A 77 7.53 15.60 0.74
CA ALA A 77 7.12 16.60 -0.24
C ALA A 77 8.01 17.85 -0.13
N SER A 78 7.97 18.72 -1.13
CA SER A 78 8.60 20.04 -1.03
C SER A 78 7.86 20.92 -0.02
N ALA A 79 8.54 21.97 0.45
CA ALA A 79 8.02 22.99 1.35
C ALA A 79 7.42 22.44 2.65
N ASN A 80 7.91 21.29 3.15
CA ASN A 80 7.40 20.64 4.36
C ASN A 80 5.90 20.34 4.29
N ALA A 81 5.36 20.12 3.09
CA ALA A 81 3.97 19.72 2.89
C ALA A 81 3.77 18.25 3.30
N THR A 82 2.53 17.88 3.62
CA THR A 82 2.18 16.47 3.74
C THR A 82 2.17 15.82 2.36
N LEU A 83 2.51 14.53 2.29
CA LEU A 83 2.38 13.76 1.07
C LEU A 83 0.91 13.67 0.66
N GLN A 84 0.66 13.85 -0.62
CA GLN A 84 -0.62 13.68 -1.29
C GLN A 84 -0.45 12.75 -2.50
N PRO A 85 -1.52 12.10 -2.98
CA PRO A 85 -1.46 11.36 -4.23
C PRO A 85 -0.94 12.25 -5.38
N GLY A 86 0.03 11.74 -6.13
CA GLY A 86 0.70 12.48 -7.19
C GLY A 86 2.15 12.07 -7.40
N THR A 87 2.78 12.72 -8.38
CA THR A 87 4.16 12.47 -8.79
C THR A 87 5.10 13.55 -8.25
N TYR A 88 6.23 13.11 -7.70
CA TYR A 88 7.26 13.95 -7.10
C TYR A 88 8.55 13.78 -7.89
N GLU A 89 8.72 14.64 -8.89
CA GLU A 89 9.90 14.63 -9.78
C GLU A 89 11.09 15.38 -9.18
N GLY A 90 12.29 14.98 -9.61
CA GLY A 90 13.53 15.69 -9.25
C GLY A 90 13.81 15.65 -7.75
N ALA A 91 13.50 14.54 -7.10
CA ALA A 91 13.79 14.32 -5.69
C ALA A 91 15.31 14.37 -5.45
N MET A 92 15.67 15.03 -4.36
CA MET A 92 17.04 15.14 -3.87
C MET A 92 17.20 14.30 -2.60
N ARG A 93 18.45 14.05 -2.21
CA ARG A 93 18.76 13.25 -1.02
C ARG A 93 18.11 13.84 0.23
N PHE A 94 17.20 13.09 0.86
CA PHE A 94 16.74 13.39 2.21
C PHE A 94 17.88 13.16 3.22
N PRO A 95 18.11 14.03 4.22
CA PRO A 95 17.42 15.29 4.59
C PRO A 95 17.96 16.60 3.96
N PHE A 96 18.76 16.52 2.89
CA PHE A 96 19.54 17.63 2.33
C PHE A 96 18.91 18.29 1.08
N GLN A 97 17.64 17.98 0.77
CA GLN A 97 16.89 18.62 -0.31
C GLN A 97 16.72 20.12 -0.08
N THR A 98 16.67 20.90 -1.16
CA THR A 98 16.24 22.30 -1.08
C THR A 98 14.73 22.37 -0.83
N ALA A 99 14.25 23.49 -0.27
CA ALA A 99 12.86 23.63 0.12
C ALA A 99 11.84 23.50 -1.03
N ASP A 100 12.26 23.71 -2.28
CA ASP A 100 11.43 23.57 -3.49
C ASP A 100 11.46 22.16 -4.09
N LYS A 101 12.23 21.23 -3.51
CA LYS A 101 12.40 19.87 -4.01
C LYS A 101 11.86 18.83 -3.04
N PRO A 102 11.30 17.73 -3.55
CA PRO A 102 10.96 16.59 -2.70
C PRO A 102 12.22 15.89 -2.19
N GLY A 103 12.11 15.28 -1.01
CA GLY A 103 13.17 14.48 -0.39
C GLY A 103 12.95 12.99 -0.64
N LEU A 104 14.00 12.28 -1.05
CA LEU A 104 14.03 10.82 -1.17
C LEU A 104 15.36 10.30 -0.59
N SER A 105 15.30 9.23 0.19
CA SER A 105 16.49 8.46 0.55
C SER A 105 16.09 7.00 0.76
N PHE A 106 16.72 6.09 0.02
CA PHE A 106 16.67 4.66 0.31
C PHE A 106 18.08 4.15 0.60
N SER A 107 18.25 3.48 1.74
CA SER A 107 19.55 3.03 2.25
C SER A 107 19.40 1.71 3.01
N GLY A 108 20.48 0.95 3.14
CA GLY A 108 20.44 -0.32 3.87
C GLY A 108 21.78 -0.99 4.01
N ASP A 109 21.95 -1.78 5.08
CA ASP A 109 23.19 -2.49 5.42
C ASP A 109 24.45 -1.62 5.31
N GLY A 110 24.38 -0.38 5.80
CA GLY A 110 25.49 0.57 5.79
C GLY A 110 25.75 1.25 4.44
N ARG A 111 24.91 1.00 3.43
CA ARG A 111 24.99 1.61 2.09
C ARG A 111 23.98 2.74 1.98
N GLY A 112 24.44 3.91 1.56
CA GLY A 112 23.61 5.07 1.29
C GLY A 112 24.27 5.97 0.26
N CYS A 113 23.48 6.76 -0.46
CA CYS A 113 24.03 7.77 -1.35
C CYS A 113 24.54 8.98 -0.54
N ASN A 114 25.65 9.57 -0.95
CA ASN A 114 26.05 10.92 -0.56
C ASN A 114 25.26 11.98 -1.34
N SER A 115 24.99 11.74 -2.62
CA SER A 115 24.14 12.55 -3.48
C SER A 115 23.13 11.70 -4.25
N LEU A 116 21.93 12.23 -4.47
CA LEU A 116 20.80 11.50 -5.03
C LEU A 116 20.04 12.34 -6.05
N THR A 117 19.74 11.72 -7.19
CA THR A 117 18.66 12.16 -8.09
C THR A 117 17.61 11.07 -8.15
N GLY A 118 16.34 11.44 -8.11
CA GLY A 118 15.28 10.44 -8.16
C GLY A 118 13.89 11.03 -8.37
N ARG A 119 12.91 10.16 -8.19
CA ARG A 119 11.48 10.48 -8.24
C ARG A 119 10.70 9.48 -7.40
N PHE A 120 9.51 9.87 -6.99
CA PHE A 120 8.55 8.93 -6.44
C PHE A 120 7.12 9.30 -6.81
N ASP A 121 6.27 8.30 -6.82
CA ASP A 121 4.83 8.42 -7.04
C ASP A 121 4.12 7.96 -5.76
N ILE A 122 3.16 8.76 -5.31
CA ILE A 122 2.22 8.39 -4.26
C ILE A 122 0.90 8.09 -4.96
N PHE A 123 0.50 6.82 -4.99
CA PHE A 123 -0.79 6.42 -5.57
C PHE A 123 -1.92 6.60 -4.56
N GLU A 124 -1.64 6.29 -3.30
CA GLU A 124 -2.59 6.40 -2.19
C GLU A 124 -1.84 6.71 -0.90
N VAL A 125 -2.41 7.58 -0.07
CA VAL A 125 -1.90 7.86 1.27
C VAL A 125 -3.07 8.20 2.19
N THR A 126 -3.09 7.60 3.39
CA THR A 126 -4.02 7.95 4.46
C THR A 126 -3.26 8.33 5.72
N TYR A 127 -3.89 9.17 6.54
CA TYR A 127 -3.28 9.71 7.75
C TYR A 127 -4.16 9.44 8.97
N GLY A 128 -3.50 9.10 10.08
CA GLY A 128 -4.08 9.12 11.41
C GLY A 128 -4.33 10.54 11.91
N SER A 129 -5.05 10.66 13.04
CA SER A 129 -5.33 11.95 13.67
C SER A 129 -4.08 12.68 14.19
N ASP A 130 -2.98 11.96 14.38
CA ASP A 130 -1.66 12.46 14.75
C ASP A 130 -0.81 12.89 13.53
N GLY A 131 -1.35 12.74 12.31
CA GLY A 131 -0.67 13.06 11.06
C GLY A 131 0.40 12.04 10.66
N VAL A 132 0.42 10.86 11.29
CA VAL A 132 1.26 9.74 10.85
C VAL A 132 0.55 9.01 9.70
N VAL A 133 1.32 8.56 8.71
CA VAL A 133 0.78 7.76 7.60
C VAL A 133 0.29 6.41 8.13
N THR A 134 -0.97 6.06 7.82
CA THR A 134 -1.63 4.82 8.27
C THR A 134 -1.83 3.81 7.14
N ALA A 135 -1.80 4.25 5.88
CA ALA A 135 -1.72 3.43 4.69
C ALA A 135 -0.99 4.18 3.58
N LEU A 136 -0.24 3.47 2.74
CA LEU A 136 0.55 4.05 1.66
C LEU A 136 0.68 3.07 0.48
N ASN A 137 0.45 3.57 -0.73
CA ASN A 137 0.87 2.94 -1.97
C ASN A 137 1.82 3.89 -2.68
N ALA A 138 3.08 3.50 -2.84
CA ALA A 138 4.09 4.34 -3.45
C ALA A 138 5.07 3.54 -4.30
N SER A 139 5.65 4.19 -5.30
CA SER A 139 6.85 3.71 -5.97
C SER A 139 7.93 4.78 -5.98
N PHE A 140 9.19 4.38 -5.97
CA PHE A 140 10.32 5.29 -6.02
C PHE A 140 11.42 4.77 -6.93
N GLU A 141 12.21 5.69 -7.45
CA GLU A 141 13.44 5.43 -8.17
C GLU A 141 14.51 6.39 -7.66
N GLN A 142 15.69 5.86 -7.30
CA GLN A 142 16.85 6.66 -6.96
C GLN A 142 18.09 6.24 -7.73
N HIS A 143 18.97 7.21 -7.91
CA HIS A 143 20.29 7.08 -8.51
C HIS A 143 21.32 7.70 -7.56
N CYS A 144 22.36 6.95 -7.19
CA CYS A 144 23.42 7.47 -6.33
C CYS A 144 24.54 8.13 -7.14
N GLU A 145 25.09 9.23 -6.63
CA GLU A 145 26.27 9.91 -7.16
C GLU A 145 26.17 10.33 -8.64
N GLY A 146 24.94 10.58 -9.11
CA GLY A 146 24.68 10.92 -10.51
C GLY A 146 24.93 9.78 -11.50
N ASN A 147 25.12 8.55 -11.02
CA ASN A 147 25.29 7.37 -11.86
C ASN A 147 23.97 6.93 -12.49
N ALA A 148 24.03 6.22 -13.62
CA ALA A 148 22.85 5.74 -14.33
C ALA A 148 22.14 4.50 -13.74
N PRO A 149 22.81 3.55 -13.06
CA PRO A 149 22.12 2.41 -12.44
C PRO A 149 21.19 2.86 -11.32
N ALA A 150 19.93 2.42 -11.39
CA ALA A 150 18.92 2.81 -10.43
C ALA A 150 18.61 1.70 -9.42
N LEU A 151 18.18 2.12 -8.24
CA LEU A 151 17.35 1.31 -7.36
C LEU A 151 15.89 1.76 -7.51
N ARG A 152 14.99 0.81 -7.78
CA ARG A 152 13.55 1.03 -7.84
C ARG A 152 12.85 0.26 -6.75
N GLY A 153 11.86 0.88 -6.11
CA GLY A 153 11.04 0.24 -5.10
C GLY A 153 9.55 0.45 -5.28
N GLN A 154 8.77 -0.51 -4.80
CA GLN A 154 7.31 -0.43 -4.65
C GLN A 154 6.94 -0.79 -3.23
N LEU A 155 6.27 0.14 -2.54
CA LEU A 155 5.80 -0.01 -1.18
C LEU A 155 4.27 -0.05 -1.17
N SER A 156 3.73 -1.12 -0.61
CA SER A 156 2.32 -1.26 -0.25
C SER A 156 2.25 -1.44 1.25
N TYR A 157 1.60 -0.52 1.95
CA TYR A 157 1.49 -0.52 3.41
C TYR A 157 0.03 -0.33 3.79
N ASN A 158 -0.52 -1.27 4.57
CA ASN A 158 -1.88 -1.19 5.10
C ASN A 158 -2.96 -0.84 4.06
N LEU A 159 -2.75 -1.21 2.80
CA LEU A 159 -3.73 -1.01 1.74
C LEU A 159 -4.83 -2.03 1.90
N GLU A 160 -6.01 -1.59 2.35
CA GLU A 160 -7.17 -2.48 2.39
C GLU A 160 -7.34 -3.15 1.03
N THR A 161 -7.37 -4.48 1.00
CA THR A 161 -7.66 -5.20 -0.25
C THR A 161 -9.02 -4.70 -0.75
N PRO A 162 -9.08 -4.06 -1.94
CA PRO A 162 -10.32 -3.49 -2.42
C PRO A 162 -11.37 -4.57 -2.54
N LEU A 163 -12.55 -4.31 -1.98
CA LEU A 163 -13.67 -5.23 -2.10
C LEU A 163 -14.56 -4.76 -3.25
N GLY A 164 -14.22 -5.15 -4.48
CA GLY A 164 -15.08 -4.79 -5.59
C GLY A 164 -14.71 -5.42 -6.91
N VAL A 165 -15.03 -4.70 -7.98
CA VAL A 165 -14.97 -5.21 -9.36
C VAL A 165 -14.39 -4.15 -10.26
N THR A 166 -13.64 -4.59 -11.26
CA THR A 166 -13.24 -3.76 -12.40
C THR A 166 -14.11 -4.13 -13.58
N THR A 167 -14.70 -3.14 -14.25
CA THR A 167 -15.54 -3.36 -15.43
C THR A 167 -14.84 -2.92 -16.71
N SER A 168 -15.11 -3.61 -17.82
CA SER A 168 -14.64 -3.26 -19.16
C SER A 168 -15.81 -3.40 -20.14
N GLY A 169 -15.92 -2.48 -21.11
CA GLY A 169 -17.02 -2.44 -22.08
C GLY A 169 -18.38 -2.05 -21.48
N VAL A 170 -18.39 -1.38 -20.32
CA VAL A 170 -19.61 -0.93 -19.64
C VAL A 170 -19.43 0.50 -19.16
N ALA A 171 -20.23 1.41 -19.68
CA ALA A 171 -20.39 2.78 -19.19
C ALA A 171 -21.18 2.74 -17.86
N VAL A 172 -20.46 2.73 -16.75
CA VAL A 172 -21.05 2.57 -15.42
C VAL A 172 -21.90 3.79 -15.05
N LYS A 173 -23.08 3.54 -14.45
CA LYS A 173 -23.96 4.58 -13.88
C LYS A 173 -24.04 4.48 -12.36
N THR A 174 -24.21 3.26 -11.86
CA THR A 174 -24.32 2.97 -10.44
C THR A 174 -23.72 1.62 -10.11
N TYR A 175 -23.24 1.47 -8.88
CA TYR A 175 -22.94 0.17 -8.31
C TYR A 175 -23.61 0.03 -6.93
N THR A 176 -23.93 -1.22 -6.59
CA THR A 176 -24.48 -1.62 -5.30
C THR A 176 -23.50 -2.54 -4.62
N CYS A 177 -23.20 -2.24 -3.36
CA CYS A 177 -22.40 -3.05 -2.45
C CYS A 177 -23.32 -3.60 -1.37
N LEU A 178 -23.44 -4.92 -1.27
CA LEU A 178 -24.28 -5.60 -0.29
C LEU A 178 -23.43 -6.58 0.53
N ASN A 179 -23.39 -6.39 1.84
CA ASN A 179 -23.00 -7.43 2.77
C ASN A 179 -24.24 -8.28 3.06
N ARG A 180 -24.31 -9.49 2.49
CA ARG A 180 -25.44 -10.41 2.67
C ARG A 180 -25.51 -10.99 4.08
N THR A 181 -24.37 -11.05 4.78
CA THR A 181 -24.32 -11.50 6.17
C THR A 181 -24.96 -10.49 7.11
N SER A 182 -24.60 -9.20 6.99
CA SER A 182 -25.12 -8.14 7.86
C SER A 182 -26.41 -7.49 7.34
N GLY A 183 -26.70 -7.62 6.05
CA GLY A 183 -27.79 -6.94 5.35
C GLY A 183 -27.48 -5.49 4.95
N GLN A 184 -26.28 -4.96 5.26
CA GLN A 184 -25.91 -3.60 4.87
C GLN A 184 -25.84 -3.47 3.35
N SER A 185 -26.54 -2.47 2.79
CA SER A 185 -26.57 -2.18 1.36
C SER A 185 -26.22 -0.71 1.10
N LEU A 186 -25.31 -0.47 0.16
CA LEU A 186 -24.88 0.85 -0.26
C LEU A 186 -24.99 0.96 -1.77
N ILE A 187 -25.71 1.98 -2.24
CA ILE A 187 -25.80 2.33 -3.66
C ILE A 187 -24.98 3.60 -3.89
N ARG A 188 -24.17 3.61 -4.93
CA ARG A 188 -23.31 4.75 -5.31
C ARG A 188 -23.46 5.03 -6.80
N ARG A 189 -23.52 6.30 -7.16
CA ARG A 189 -23.36 6.76 -8.54
C ARG A 189 -21.87 6.89 -8.81
N SER A 190 -21.43 6.42 -9.97
CA SER A 190 -20.03 6.49 -10.38
C SER A 190 -19.93 6.34 -11.90
N SER A 191 -18.91 6.97 -12.47
CA SER A 191 -18.45 6.77 -13.84
C SER A 191 -17.08 6.07 -13.89
N ALA A 192 -16.53 5.70 -12.74
CA ALA A 192 -15.25 4.98 -12.66
C ALA A 192 -15.43 3.52 -13.12
N ALA A 193 -14.35 2.91 -13.62
CA ALA A 193 -14.33 1.50 -14.02
C ALA A 193 -13.88 0.56 -12.88
N LEU A 194 -13.41 1.11 -11.76
CA LEU A 194 -12.98 0.39 -10.57
C LEU A 194 -13.87 0.80 -9.40
N PHE A 195 -14.31 -0.17 -8.61
CA PHE A 195 -15.13 0.05 -7.41
C PHE A 195 -14.50 -0.64 -6.21
N ASP A 196 -14.56 0.02 -5.06
CA ASP A 196 -14.26 -0.59 -3.77
C ASP A 196 -15.43 -0.34 -2.81
N CYS A 197 -16.09 -1.41 -2.40
CA CYS A 197 -17.19 -1.37 -1.46
C CYS A 197 -16.75 -0.97 -0.06
N LYS A 198 -15.52 -1.30 0.38
CA LYS A 198 -15.03 -0.85 1.69
C LYS A 198 -14.83 0.64 1.69
N GLN A 199 -14.18 1.18 0.67
CA GLN A 199 -14.04 2.63 0.47
C GLN A 199 -15.40 3.34 0.35
N ALA A 200 -16.41 2.69 -0.24
CA ALA A 200 -17.77 3.20 -0.28
C ALA A 200 -18.47 3.24 1.10
N GLY A 201 -17.90 2.59 2.12
CA GLY A 201 -18.38 2.52 3.50
C GLY A 201 -19.02 1.18 3.89
N LEU A 202 -18.90 0.14 3.06
CA LEU A 202 -19.43 -1.19 3.36
C LEU A 202 -18.60 -1.81 4.48
N GLN A 203 -19.23 -2.08 5.61
CA GLN A 203 -18.63 -2.77 6.74
C GLN A 203 -18.60 -4.26 6.43
N VAL A 204 -17.43 -4.86 6.49
CA VAL A 204 -17.21 -6.28 6.18
C VAL A 204 -16.23 -6.90 7.15
N ASN A 205 -16.57 -8.09 7.62
CA ASN A 205 -15.71 -8.94 8.43
C ASN A 205 -15.22 -10.15 7.61
N PRO A 206 -14.09 -10.77 7.99
CA PRO A 206 -13.68 -12.03 7.39
C PRO A 206 -14.79 -13.08 7.45
N GLY A 207 -15.08 -13.73 6.31
CA GLY A 207 -16.14 -14.72 6.17
C GLY A 207 -17.51 -14.16 5.78
N ASP A 208 -17.67 -12.84 5.71
CA ASP A 208 -18.92 -12.25 5.23
C ASP A 208 -19.18 -12.58 3.75
N GLN A 209 -20.45 -12.86 3.43
CA GLN A 209 -20.89 -13.00 2.06
C GLN A 209 -21.17 -11.62 1.46
N VAL A 210 -20.45 -11.26 0.40
CA VAL A 210 -20.59 -9.96 -0.25
C VAL A 210 -21.11 -10.13 -1.67
N SER A 211 -21.97 -9.20 -2.10
CA SER A 211 -22.45 -9.08 -3.48
C SER A 211 -22.16 -7.67 -3.99
N VAL A 212 -21.56 -7.58 -5.17
CA VAL A 212 -21.37 -6.31 -5.89
C VAL A 212 -22.15 -6.38 -7.19
N THR A 213 -22.95 -5.36 -7.48
CA THR A 213 -23.77 -5.29 -8.70
C THR A 213 -23.52 -3.97 -9.39
N VAL A 214 -23.11 -4.02 -10.65
CA VAL A 214 -22.85 -2.82 -11.46
C VAL A 214 -23.97 -2.67 -12.48
N ASN A 215 -24.50 -1.46 -12.61
CA ASN A 215 -25.49 -1.10 -13.63
C ASN A 215 -24.92 0.00 -14.52
N GLY A 216 -25.01 -0.20 -15.83
CA GLY A 216 -24.48 0.68 -16.85
C GLY A 216 -25.03 0.33 -18.23
N ASN A 217 -24.53 1.01 -19.25
CA ASN A 217 -24.79 0.67 -20.64
C ASN A 217 -23.57 -0.08 -21.21
N ALA A 218 -23.75 -0.99 -22.16
CA ALA A 218 -22.62 -1.52 -22.93
C ALA A 218 -21.95 -0.41 -23.77
N GLU A 219 -20.64 -0.48 -23.93
CA GLU A 219 -19.84 0.37 -24.82
C GLU A 219 -19.39 -0.40 -26.08
#